data_AF-A0A075K9G8-F1
#
_entry.id   AF-A0A075K9G8-F1
#
_cell.length_a   1.000
_cell.length_b   1.000
_cell.length_c   1.000
_cell.angle_alpha   90.00
_cell.angle_beta   90.00
_cell.angle_gamma   90.00
#
_symmetry.space_group_name_H-M   'P 1'
#
loop_
_entity.id
_entity.type
_entity.pdbx_description
1 polymer ?
#
loop_
_entity_poly.entity_id
_entity_poly.type
_entity_poly.pdbx_seq_one_letter_code
_entity_poly.pdbx_strand_id
1 'polypeptide(L)'
;MRWYPFFALCLFAATAHGQSVFECKQKDGATSYQDTPCPGKPNDPPAVTFAKPAAGALTEQQRRQAMALIDHFLDIGQFAPAVDIAQKNGLESYLQQRMSVRTHQHPAGLAQGAGAISSPLRGSDHQPGTPTPSSQPSPVACLDKTRLTNRMSPVELWRSIGSCISSGRYDDGIFMFALAGSYGAFDRQRVVDVSAHQASQLLPMVTYASLPADKVSAFQSLASKTLEDMPKRLVYCKEVARMGPPEYFPGYMVQHGLGPFTGAHMAQPLVVPFDAKAAWARAVKQYLLCP
;
A
#
# COMPACT_ATOMS: atom_id res chain seq x y z
N MET A 1 -8.63 -14.91 -34.36
CA MET A 1 -8.18 -13.98 -33.31
C MET A 1 -8.26 -14.71 -31.97
N ARG A 2 -7.12 -15.15 -31.42
CA ARG A 2 -7.05 -15.91 -30.16
C ARG A 2 -6.71 -14.96 -29.03
N TRP A 3 -7.67 -14.76 -28.13
CA TRP A 3 -7.54 -14.07 -26.85
C TRP A 3 -6.67 -14.93 -25.93
N TYR A 4 -5.55 -14.42 -25.43
CA TYR A 4 -4.72 -15.07 -24.41
C TYR A 4 -5.00 -14.39 -23.05
N PRO A 5 -5.75 -15.03 -22.13
CA PRO A 5 -6.07 -14.48 -20.82
C PRO A 5 -5.03 -14.83 -19.73
N PHE A 6 -3.78 -15.14 -20.10
CA PHE A 6 -2.85 -15.80 -19.16
C PHE A 6 -1.94 -14.87 -18.35
N PHE A 7 -1.72 -13.60 -18.72
CA PHE A 7 -0.76 -12.75 -17.98
C PHE A 7 -1.37 -11.71 -17.02
N ALA A 8 -2.65 -11.34 -17.20
CA ALA A 8 -3.38 -10.59 -16.16
C ALA A 8 -3.69 -11.46 -14.92
N LEU A 9 -3.62 -12.79 -15.04
CA LEU A 9 -3.82 -13.74 -13.94
C LEU A 9 -2.51 -14.11 -13.21
N CYS A 10 -1.35 -14.05 -13.86
CA CYS A 10 -0.10 -14.53 -13.26
C CYS A 10 0.63 -13.51 -12.36
N LEU A 11 0.38 -12.21 -12.51
CA LEU A 11 0.88 -11.20 -11.56
C LEU A 11 0.06 -11.12 -10.27
N PHE A 12 -1.12 -11.75 -10.22
CA PHE A 12 -1.87 -12.00 -8.98
C PHE A 12 -1.65 -13.42 -8.41
N ALA A 13 -1.17 -14.38 -9.22
CA ALA A 13 -1.05 -15.79 -8.80
C ALA A 13 0.34 -16.22 -8.28
N ALA A 14 1.37 -15.38 -8.35
CA ALA A 14 2.74 -15.78 -8.01
C ALA A 14 3.39 -14.89 -6.94
N THR A 15 2.77 -14.78 -5.77
CA THR A 15 3.44 -14.70 -4.44
C THR A 15 2.45 -14.79 -3.28
N ALA A 16 1.14 -14.87 -3.53
CA ALA A 16 0.22 -15.38 -2.52
C ALA A 16 0.45 -16.90 -2.39
N HIS A 17 1.43 -17.31 -1.58
CA HIS A 17 1.14 -18.42 -0.67
C HIS A 17 0.02 -17.88 0.22
N GLY A 18 -1.22 -17.95 -0.28
CA GLY A 18 -2.38 -17.50 0.43
C GLY A 18 -2.30 -18.15 1.79
N GLN A 19 -2.19 -17.33 2.84
CA GLN A 19 -2.24 -17.86 4.19
C GLN A 19 -3.51 -18.69 4.26
N SER A 20 -3.36 -19.96 4.63
CA SER A 20 -4.49 -20.86 4.72
C SER A 20 -5.44 -20.29 5.76
N VAL A 21 -6.63 -19.88 5.34
CA VAL A 21 -7.69 -19.48 6.27
C VAL A 21 -8.37 -20.76 6.73
N PHE A 22 -8.30 -21.02 8.03
CA PHE A 22 -8.89 -22.19 8.66
C PHE A 22 -10.33 -21.86 9.07
N GLU A 23 -11.30 -22.64 8.58
CA GLU A 23 -12.68 -22.63 9.08
C GLU A 23 -12.74 -23.49 10.35
N CYS A 24 -13.05 -22.85 11.47
CA CYS A 24 -13.09 -23.47 12.79
C CYS A 24 -14.52 -23.51 13.31
N LYS A 25 -15.10 -24.71 13.35
CA LYS A 25 -16.41 -24.96 13.94
C LYS A 25 -16.29 -25.18 15.45
N GLN A 26 -16.99 -24.36 16.20
CA GLN A 26 -17.13 -24.47 17.65
C GLN A 26 -18.18 -25.52 18.01
N LYS A 27 -18.20 -25.93 19.28
CA LYS A 27 -19.10 -27.00 19.78
C LYS A 27 -20.58 -26.62 19.76
N ASP A 28 -20.87 -25.33 19.83
CA ASP A 28 -22.21 -24.77 19.72
C ASP A 28 -22.69 -24.66 18.25
N GLY A 29 -21.86 -25.07 17.29
CA GLY A 29 -22.14 -24.97 15.86
C GLY A 29 -21.73 -23.64 15.24
N ALA A 30 -21.18 -22.69 16.00
CA ALA A 30 -20.68 -21.43 15.47
C ALA A 30 -19.44 -21.67 14.58
N THR A 31 -19.35 -20.92 13.48
CA THR A 31 -18.20 -20.95 12.57
C THR A 31 -17.36 -19.70 12.77
N SER A 32 -16.05 -19.87 12.87
CA SER A 32 -15.05 -18.80 12.90
C SER A 32 -13.97 -19.05 11.85
N TYR A 33 -13.31 -17.99 11.38
CA TYR A 33 -12.24 -18.07 10.39
C TYR A 33 -10.98 -17.44 10.97
N GLN A 34 -9.83 -18.13 10.85
CA GLN A 34 -8.57 -17.65 11.42
C GLN A 34 -7.37 -18.08 10.56
N ASP A 35 -6.28 -17.33 10.63
CA ASP A 35 -5.08 -17.55 9.80
C ASP A 35 -4.11 -18.57 10.42
N THR A 36 -4.45 -19.10 11.61
CA THR A 36 -3.73 -20.17 12.29
C THR A 36 -4.61 -21.41 12.44
N PRO A 37 -4.04 -22.62 12.49
CA PRO A 37 -4.80 -23.84 12.72
C PRO A 37 -5.73 -23.72 13.93
N CYS A 38 -6.95 -24.28 13.83
CA CYS A 38 -7.93 -24.23 14.91
C CYS A 38 -7.33 -24.78 16.22
N PRO A 39 -7.46 -24.08 17.36
CA PRO A 39 -6.93 -24.56 18.63
C PRO A 39 -7.63 -25.88 19.02
N GLY A 40 -6.86 -26.96 19.09
CA GLY A 40 -7.29 -28.25 19.64
C GLY A 40 -7.13 -28.30 21.16
N LYS A 41 -7.84 -29.21 21.83
CA LYS A 41 -7.50 -29.54 23.21
C LYS A 41 -6.14 -30.25 23.25
N PRO A 42 -5.33 -30.08 24.31
CA PRO A 42 -4.21 -30.98 24.55
C PRO A 42 -4.75 -32.41 24.64
N ASN A 43 -4.36 -33.26 23.69
CA ASN A 43 -4.69 -34.69 23.55
C ASN A 43 -5.91 -35.10 22.71
N ASP A 44 -6.64 -34.16 22.08
CA ASP A 44 -7.62 -34.55 21.05
C ASP A 44 -6.93 -34.56 19.66
N PRO A 45 -7.10 -35.59 18.81
CA PRO A 45 -6.70 -35.49 17.41
C PRO A 45 -7.44 -34.28 16.79
N PRO A 46 -6.76 -33.44 15.99
CA PRO A 46 -7.34 -32.20 15.50
C PRO A 46 -8.68 -32.47 14.85
N ALA A 47 -9.74 -31.86 15.38
CA ALA A 47 -11.06 -31.90 14.76
C ALA A 47 -10.89 -31.54 13.28
N VAL A 48 -11.43 -32.40 12.42
CA VAL A 48 -11.16 -32.45 10.97
C VAL A 48 -11.05 -31.04 10.38
N THR A 49 -9.83 -30.61 10.11
CA THR A 49 -9.51 -29.35 9.43
C THR A 49 -9.61 -29.61 7.95
N PHE A 50 -10.74 -29.29 7.34
CA PHE A 50 -10.77 -29.16 5.90
C PHE A 50 -10.12 -27.83 5.55
N ALA A 51 -8.86 -27.88 5.10
CA ALA A 51 -8.27 -26.81 4.30
C ALA A 51 -9.00 -26.77 2.95
N LYS A 52 -10.26 -26.36 2.95
CA LYS A 52 -10.95 -25.99 1.72
C LYS A 52 -10.74 -24.48 1.56
N PRO A 53 -10.46 -23.99 0.34
CA PRO A 53 -10.85 -22.63 0.01
C PRO A 53 -12.38 -22.61 0.05
N ALA A 54 -12.94 -22.39 1.24
CA ALA A 54 -14.36 -22.15 1.36
C ALA A 54 -14.65 -20.92 0.50
N ALA A 55 -15.74 -20.92 -0.27
CA ALA A 55 -16.21 -19.71 -0.93
C ALA A 55 -16.32 -18.52 0.06
N GLY A 56 -16.49 -18.81 1.36
CA GLY A 56 -16.43 -17.86 2.48
C GLY A 56 -15.04 -17.33 2.87
N ALA A 57 -13.95 -18.10 2.65
CA ALA A 57 -12.59 -17.65 2.95
C ALA A 57 -12.13 -16.55 1.97
N LEU A 58 -12.55 -16.66 0.70
CA LEU A 58 -12.31 -15.62 -0.30
C LEU A 58 -13.04 -14.33 0.07
N THR A 59 -14.28 -14.43 0.57
CA THR A 59 -15.05 -13.25 1.02
C THR A 59 -14.46 -12.60 2.27
N GLU A 60 -13.86 -13.37 3.18
CA GLU A 60 -13.24 -12.79 4.38
C GLU A 60 -11.90 -12.11 4.07
N GLN A 61 -11.09 -12.69 3.19
CA GLN A 61 -9.89 -12.01 2.70
C GLN A 61 -10.25 -10.70 1.97
N GLN A 62 -11.27 -10.72 1.11
CA GLN A 62 -11.78 -9.53 0.44
C GLN A 62 -12.31 -8.50 1.43
N ARG A 63 -13.04 -8.93 2.46
CA ARG A 63 -13.54 -8.06 3.54
C ARG A 63 -12.40 -7.38 4.30
N ARG A 64 -11.34 -8.12 4.65
CA ARG A 64 -10.14 -7.57 5.30
C ARG A 64 -9.40 -6.57 4.42
N GLN A 65 -9.25 -6.87 3.12
CA GLN A 65 -8.67 -5.93 2.15
C GLN A 65 -9.51 -4.64 2.03
N ALA A 66 -10.84 -4.76 2.01
CA ALA A 66 -11.74 -3.63 1.96
C ALA A 66 -11.66 -2.77 3.25
N MET A 67 -11.57 -3.39 4.43
CA MET A 67 -11.35 -2.68 5.70
C MET A 67 -10.01 -1.91 5.69
N ALA A 68 -8.93 -2.53 5.24
CA ALA A 68 -7.62 -1.88 5.15
C ALA A 68 -7.61 -0.70 4.17
N LEU A 69 -8.32 -0.83 3.03
CA LEU A 69 -8.53 0.28 2.10
C LEU A 69 -9.32 1.43 2.73
N ILE A 70 -10.41 1.11 3.46
CA ILE A 70 -11.20 2.11 4.20
C ILE A 70 -10.29 2.86 5.18
N ASP A 71 -9.50 2.16 5.98
CA ASP A 71 -8.56 2.80 6.93
C ASP A 71 -7.56 3.71 6.23
N HIS A 72 -6.93 3.23 5.17
CA HIS A 72 -5.99 4.01 4.38
C HIS A 72 -6.62 5.31 3.87
N PHE A 73 -7.81 5.23 3.26
CA PHE A 73 -8.52 6.38 2.73
C PHE A 73 -8.92 7.38 3.82
N LEU A 74 -9.35 6.90 4.99
CA LEU A 74 -9.58 7.77 6.15
C LEU A 74 -8.29 8.46 6.61
N ASP A 75 -7.16 7.74 6.67
CA ASP A 75 -5.83 8.23 7.08
C ASP A 75 -5.30 9.33 6.16
N ILE A 76 -5.58 9.26 4.85
CA ILE A 76 -5.20 10.31 3.89
C ILE A 76 -6.29 11.37 3.66
N GLY A 77 -7.39 11.36 4.45
CA GLY A 77 -8.47 12.34 4.37
C GLY A 77 -9.40 12.21 3.15
N GLN A 78 -9.36 11.06 2.45
CA GLN A 78 -10.20 10.78 1.29
C GLN A 78 -11.47 10.01 1.71
N PHE A 79 -12.48 10.74 2.18
CA PHE A 79 -13.70 10.12 2.71
C PHE A 79 -14.60 9.46 1.65
N ALA A 80 -14.71 10.05 0.45
CA ALA A 80 -15.61 9.52 -0.58
C ALA A 80 -15.24 8.09 -1.06
N PRO A 81 -13.96 7.77 -1.36
CA PRO A 81 -13.55 6.40 -1.64
C PRO A 81 -13.78 5.43 -0.47
N ALA A 82 -13.54 5.87 0.77
CA ALA A 82 -13.80 5.05 1.95
C ALA A 82 -15.29 4.68 2.07
N VAL A 83 -16.20 5.63 1.83
CA VAL A 83 -17.65 5.41 1.82
C VAL A 83 -18.06 4.44 0.71
N ASP A 84 -17.56 4.63 -0.52
CA ASP A 84 -17.89 3.76 -1.66
C ASP A 84 -17.44 2.31 -1.42
N ILE A 85 -16.22 2.11 -0.89
CA ILE A 85 -15.72 0.77 -0.55
C ILE A 85 -16.55 0.16 0.57
N ALA A 86 -16.89 0.94 1.61
CA ALA A 86 -17.71 0.44 2.71
C ALA A 86 -19.07 -0.06 2.22
N GLN A 87 -19.75 0.72 1.36
CA GLN A 87 -21.05 0.36 0.79
C GLN A 87 -20.98 -0.89 -0.10
N LYS A 88 -19.99 -0.96 -1.00
CA LYS A 88 -19.84 -2.11 -1.91
C LYS A 88 -19.54 -3.43 -1.19
N ASN A 89 -19.02 -3.37 0.04
CA ASN A 89 -18.58 -4.54 0.79
C ASN A 89 -19.39 -4.81 2.06
N GLY A 90 -20.49 -4.09 2.32
CA GLY A 90 -21.28 -4.25 3.54
C GLY A 90 -20.47 -3.97 4.82
N LEU A 91 -19.66 -2.91 4.78
CA LEU A 91 -18.73 -2.48 5.83
C LEU A 91 -19.09 -1.09 6.39
N GLU A 92 -20.34 -0.65 6.26
CA GLU A 92 -20.81 0.66 6.71
C GLU A 92 -20.69 0.82 8.23
N SER A 93 -20.98 -0.25 8.99
CA SER A 93 -20.81 -0.26 10.45
C SER A 93 -19.33 -0.10 10.85
N TYR A 94 -18.42 -0.73 10.12
CA TYR A 94 -16.97 -0.56 10.32
C TYR A 94 -16.53 0.88 10.05
N LEU A 95 -16.98 1.46 8.94
CA LEU A 95 -16.69 2.84 8.58
C LEU A 95 -17.20 3.81 9.67
N GLN A 96 -18.45 3.63 10.14
CA GLN A 96 -19.03 4.46 11.21
C GLN A 96 -18.22 4.38 12.51
N GLN A 97 -17.80 3.17 12.90
CA GLN A 97 -16.95 2.96 14.08
C GLN A 97 -15.60 3.68 13.93
N ARG A 98 -14.96 3.61 12.75
CA ARG A 98 -13.67 4.28 12.52
C ARG A 98 -13.78 5.80 12.54
N MET A 99 -14.87 6.35 12.01
CA MET A 99 -15.14 7.79 12.04
C MET A 99 -15.42 8.29 13.46
N SER A 100 -16.14 7.51 14.30
CA SER A 100 -16.47 7.92 15.67
C SER A 100 -15.27 7.92 16.62
N VAL A 101 -14.31 7.01 16.44
CA VAL A 101 -13.06 6.99 17.24
C VAL A 101 -12.24 8.25 17.00
N ARG A 102 -12.20 8.78 15.77
CA ARG A 102 -11.46 10.01 15.46
C ARG A 102 -12.04 11.25 16.13
N THR A 103 -13.36 11.35 16.23
CA THR A 103 -14.01 12.46 16.94
C THR A 103 -13.67 12.51 18.43
N HIS A 104 -13.19 11.41 19.02
CA HIS A 104 -12.78 11.35 20.43
C HIS A 104 -11.28 11.51 20.66
N GLN A 105 -10.44 11.38 19.62
CA GLN A 105 -8.97 11.48 19.75
C GLN A 105 -8.39 12.86 19.40
N HIS A 106 -9.22 13.78 18.88
CA HIS A 106 -8.87 15.20 18.82
C HIS A 106 -9.76 16.00 19.78
N PRO A 107 -9.24 16.45 20.94
CA PRO A 107 -9.98 17.41 21.75
C PRO A 107 -10.16 18.68 20.92
N ALA A 108 -11.42 19.09 20.79
CA ALA A 108 -11.85 20.36 20.21
C ALA A 108 -11.27 21.52 21.03
N GLY A 109 -10.02 21.88 20.75
CA GLY A 109 -9.36 23.05 21.32
C GLY A 109 -9.25 24.14 20.28
N LEU A 110 -10.36 24.80 19.94
CA LEU A 110 -10.39 26.14 19.34
C LEU A 110 -11.84 26.64 19.27
N ALA A 111 -12.33 27.20 20.38
CA ALA A 111 -13.46 28.12 20.36
C ALA A 111 -13.42 29.09 21.56
N GLN A 112 -13.31 30.38 21.19
CA GLN A 112 -13.85 31.56 21.87
C GLN A 112 -13.09 32.19 23.04
N GLY A 113 -12.61 33.41 22.76
CA GLY A 113 -12.21 34.41 23.74
C GLY A 113 -12.22 35.79 23.07
N ALA A 114 -13.43 36.32 22.83
CA ALA A 114 -13.63 37.71 22.45
C ALA A 114 -13.41 38.59 23.69
N GLY A 115 -12.42 39.48 23.65
CA GLY A 115 -12.14 40.44 24.70
C GLY A 115 -11.37 41.62 24.13
N ALA A 116 -12.08 42.73 23.90
CA ALA A 116 -11.52 44.00 23.49
C ALA A 116 -10.86 44.69 24.69
N ILE A 117 -9.57 45.03 24.60
CA ILE A 117 -8.94 46.07 25.41
C ILE A 117 -7.92 46.81 24.54
N SER A 118 -7.94 48.14 24.66
CA SER A 118 -7.28 49.15 23.84
C SER A 118 -5.87 49.55 24.36
N SER A 119 -4.91 49.65 23.42
CA SER A 119 -3.74 50.57 23.35
C SER A 119 -2.58 50.47 24.37
N PRO A 120 -1.36 51.05 24.12
CA PRO A 120 -0.72 51.54 22.87
C PRO A 120 0.73 51.03 22.61
N LEU A 121 1.18 51.23 21.35
CA LEU A 121 2.54 51.34 20.77
C LEU A 121 3.78 51.21 21.69
N ARG A 122 4.72 50.29 21.34
CA ARG A 122 6.19 50.52 21.23
C ARG A 122 6.94 49.23 20.84
N GLY A 123 7.87 49.31 19.88
CA GLY A 123 9.03 48.42 19.78
C GLY A 123 9.10 47.52 18.54
N SER A 124 9.89 47.95 17.56
CA SER A 124 10.42 47.11 16.48
C SER A 124 11.26 45.97 17.04
N ASP A 125 11.02 44.75 16.55
CA ASP A 125 12.06 43.72 16.46
C ASP A 125 11.84 42.86 15.21
N HIS A 126 12.93 42.72 14.45
CA HIS A 126 13.08 41.80 13.34
C HIS A 126 12.90 40.36 13.85
N GLN A 127 11.86 39.66 13.39
CA GLN A 127 11.84 38.20 13.41
C GLN A 127 12.02 37.66 11.98
N PRO A 128 12.96 36.71 11.76
CA PRO A 128 13.04 35.94 10.52
C PRO A 128 11.74 35.16 10.36
N GLY A 129 11.10 35.31 9.19
CA GLY A 129 9.84 34.66 8.88
C GLY A 129 9.90 33.15 9.13
N THR A 130 9.06 32.69 10.05
CA THR A 130 8.66 31.28 10.15
C THR A 130 8.08 30.84 8.81
N PRO A 131 8.54 29.74 8.20
CA PRO A 131 7.89 29.21 7.02
C PRO A 131 6.49 28.75 7.41
N THR A 132 5.48 29.44 6.89
CA THR A 132 4.09 29.02 6.97
C THR A 132 3.98 27.61 6.38
N PRO A 133 3.42 26.62 7.10
CA PRO A 133 3.12 25.33 6.49
C PRO A 133 2.07 25.58 5.40
N SER A 134 2.46 25.50 4.14
CA SER A 134 1.51 25.49 3.04
C SER A 134 0.73 24.18 3.14
N SER A 135 -0.50 24.27 3.66
CA SER A 135 -1.39 23.14 3.98
C SER A 135 -2.06 22.51 2.76
N GLN A 136 -1.38 22.44 1.62
CA GLN A 136 -1.82 21.70 0.44
C GLN A 136 -0.63 20.88 -0.06
N PRO A 137 -0.69 19.54 -0.08
CA PRO A 137 0.33 18.76 -0.76
C PRO A 137 0.34 19.22 -2.22
N SER A 138 1.48 19.73 -2.69
CA SER A 138 1.63 20.17 -4.07
C SER A 138 1.20 19.05 -5.03
N PRO A 139 0.53 19.36 -6.16
CA PRO A 139 0.17 18.36 -7.14
C PRO A 139 1.40 17.53 -7.50
N VAL A 140 1.33 16.21 -7.29
CA VAL A 140 2.43 15.33 -7.66
C VAL A 140 2.49 15.31 -9.18
N ALA A 141 3.52 15.90 -9.78
CA ALA A 141 3.66 15.94 -11.24
C ALA A 141 3.99 14.55 -11.80
N CYS A 142 3.60 14.28 -13.05
CA CYS A 142 4.17 13.15 -13.80
C CYS A 142 5.65 13.45 -14.08
N LEU A 143 6.53 12.72 -13.41
CA LEU A 143 7.98 12.86 -13.56
C LEU A 143 8.46 12.21 -14.86
N ASP A 144 9.51 12.76 -15.48
CA ASP A 144 10.28 12.00 -16.44
C ASP A 144 11.39 11.22 -15.74
N LYS A 145 12.04 10.31 -16.47
CA LYS A 145 13.07 9.42 -15.94
C LYS A 145 14.30 10.15 -15.36
N THR A 146 14.63 11.35 -15.84
CA THR A 146 15.81 12.11 -15.36
C THR A 146 15.62 12.67 -13.96
N ARG A 147 14.37 12.79 -13.52
CA ARG A 147 14.01 13.31 -12.18
C ARG A 147 13.87 12.22 -11.13
N LEU A 148 13.92 10.95 -11.53
CA LEU A 148 13.79 9.82 -10.60
C LEU A 148 15.09 9.60 -9.84
N THR A 149 14.96 9.29 -8.54
CA THR A 149 16.10 8.99 -7.66
C THR A 149 15.78 7.79 -6.79
N ASN A 150 16.80 7.15 -6.22
CA ASN A 150 16.65 6.06 -5.25
C ASN A 150 16.17 6.52 -3.86
N ARG A 151 15.84 7.80 -3.70
CA ARG A 151 15.24 8.36 -2.49
C ARG A 151 13.71 8.39 -2.55
N MET A 152 13.13 8.20 -3.74
CA MET A 152 11.68 8.17 -3.92
C MET A 152 11.11 6.84 -3.46
N SER A 153 10.17 6.91 -2.52
CA SER A 153 9.41 5.75 -2.04
C SER A 153 8.39 5.27 -3.07
N PRO A 154 7.94 4.01 -2.99
CA PRO A 154 6.82 3.49 -3.77
C PRO A 154 5.57 4.36 -3.66
N VAL A 155 5.31 4.98 -2.50
CA VAL A 155 4.17 5.90 -2.33
C VAL A 155 4.28 7.10 -3.27
N GLU A 156 5.46 7.72 -3.33
CA GLU A 156 5.71 8.88 -4.20
C GLU A 156 5.66 8.47 -5.67
N LEU A 157 6.26 7.34 -6.03
CA LEU A 157 6.24 6.81 -7.38
C LEU A 157 4.81 6.50 -7.84
N TRP A 158 3.98 5.86 -7.01
CA TRP A 158 2.59 5.55 -7.35
C TRP A 158 1.71 6.80 -7.50
N ARG A 159 1.92 7.83 -6.68
CA ARG A 159 1.28 9.14 -6.91
C ARG A 159 1.67 9.75 -8.26
N SER A 160 2.96 9.70 -8.62
CA SER A 160 3.45 10.19 -9.92
C SER A 160 2.92 9.35 -11.09
N ILE A 161 2.83 8.02 -10.94
CA ILE A 161 2.19 7.12 -11.92
C ILE A 161 0.73 7.54 -12.16
N GLY A 162 -0.03 7.85 -11.11
CA GLY A 162 -1.41 8.33 -11.25
C GLY A 162 -1.51 9.62 -12.08
N SER A 163 -0.56 10.54 -11.90
CA SER A 163 -0.46 11.76 -12.71
C SER A 163 -0.04 11.47 -14.15
N CYS A 164 0.85 10.50 -14.38
CA CYS A 164 1.23 10.08 -15.73
C CYS A 164 0.05 9.43 -16.48
N ILE A 165 -0.72 8.58 -15.80
CA ILE A 165 -1.93 7.98 -16.37
C ILE A 165 -2.95 9.06 -16.71
N SER A 166 -3.20 9.99 -15.77
CA SER A 166 -4.14 11.10 -15.97
C SER A 166 -3.78 11.97 -17.18
N SER A 167 -2.49 12.18 -17.43
CA SER A 167 -1.97 13.01 -18.53
C SER A 167 -1.67 12.26 -19.83
N GLY A 168 -1.90 10.93 -19.87
CA GLY A 168 -1.60 10.12 -21.06
C GLY A 168 -0.10 9.88 -21.30
N ARG A 169 0.77 10.27 -20.36
CA ARG A 169 2.22 10.06 -20.42
C ARG A 169 2.59 8.65 -19.94
N TYR A 170 2.11 7.64 -20.66
CA TYR A 170 2.21 6.26 -20.20
C TYR A 170 3.63 5.72 -20.13
N ASP A 171 4.52 6.08 -21.08
CA ASP A 171 5.90 5.58 -21.08
C ASP A 171 6.67 5.99 -19.81
N ASP A 172 6.50 7.23 -19.36
CA ASP A 172 7.06 7.71 -18.09
C ASP A 172 6.50 6.92 -16.89
N GLY A 173 5.18 6.68 -16.90
CA GLY A 173 4.51 5.88 -15.87
C GLY A 173 4.96 4.42 -15.85
N ILE A 174 5.28 3.80 -16.99
CA ILE A 174 5.70 2.39 -17.06
C ILE A 174 7.09 2.23 -16.43
N PHE A 175 8.00 3.17 -16.63
CA PHE A 175 9.30 3.12 -15.95
C PHE A 175 9.15 3.27 -14.43
N MET A 176 8.31 4.20 -13.98
CA MET A 176 8.01 4.31 -12.55
C MET A 176 7.32 3.08 -11.98
N PHE A 177 6.44 2.43 -12.76
CA PHE A 177 5.80 1.17 -12.36
C PHE A 177 6.83 0.07 -12.13
N ALA A 178 7.77 -0.10 -13.07
CA ALA A 178 8.88 -1.04 -12.96
C ALA A 178 9.77 -0.75 -11.73
N LEU A 179 10.08 0.53 -11.49
CA LEU A 179 10.89 0.98 -10.36
C LEU A 179 10.18 0.79 -9.03
N ALA A 180 8.93 1.23 -8.91
CA ALA A 180 8.13 1.17 -7.69
C ALA A 180 7.88 -0.26 -7.23
N GLY A 181 7.61 -1.16 -8.18
CA GLY A 181 7.43 -2.57 -7.86
C GLY A 181 8.73 -3.27 -7.47
N SER A 182 9.87 -2.91 -8.08
CA SER A 182 11.19 -3.39 -7.66
C SER A 182 11.54 -2.89 -6.25
N TYR A 183 11.22 -1.64 -5.93
CA TYR A 183 11.37 -1.07 -4.58
C TYR A 183 10.45 -1.75 -3.57
N GLY A 184 9.19 -2.02 -3.90
CA GLY A 184 8.31 -2.83 -3.06
C GLY A 184 8.83 -4.25 -2.83
N ALA A 185 9.38 -4.90 -3.85
CA ALA A 185 10.00 -6.23 -3.72
C ALA A 185 11.28 -6.21 -2.87
N PHE A 186 12.06 -5.13 -2.93
CA PHE A 186 13.21 -4.91 -2.05
C PHE A 186 12.77 -4.69 -0.60
N ASP A 187 11.75 -3.85 -0.39
CA ASP A 187 11.27 -3.52 0.96
C ASP A 187 10.70 -4.72 1.69
N ARG A 188 9.98 -5.61 1.00
CA ARG A 188 9.54 -6.89 1.56
C ARG A 188 10.68 -7.80 2.04
N GLN A 189 11.89 -7.64 1.51
CA GLN A 189 13.04 -8.42 1.98
C GLN A 189 13.69 -7.83 3.24
N ARG A 190 13.54 -6.51 3.48
CA ARG A 190 14.17 -5.84 4.63
C ARG A 190 13.22 -5.55 5.77
N VAL A 191 11.91 -5.52 5.56
CA VAL A 191 10.91 -5.29 6.62
C VAL A 191 10.59 -6.61 7.32
N VAL A 192 10.78 -6.64 8.64
CA VAL A 192 10.61 -7.84 9.48
C VAL A 192 9.15 -8.28 9.55
N ASP A 193 8.22 -7.32 9.66
CA ASP A 193 6.81 -7.60 9.75
C ASP A 193 6.25 -8.04 8.39
N VAL A 194 5.96 -9.34 8.24
CA VAL A 194 5.38 -9.90 7.00
C VAL A 194 3.98 -9.37 6.74
N SER A 195 3.20 -9.03 7.78
CA SER A 195 1.85 -8.48 7.60
C SER A 195 1.89 -7.10 6.92
N ALA A 196 2.97 -6.33 7.15
CA ALA A 196 3.20 -5.03 6.51
C ALA A 196 3.42 -5.14 4.99
N HIS A 197 3.82 -6.32 4.47
CA HIS A 197 4.20 -6.48 3.07
C HIS A 197 3.05 -6.20 2.10
N GLN A 198 1.80 -6.29 2.56
CA GLN A 198 0.60 -5.97 1.78
C GLN A 198 0.55 -4.50 1.33
N ALA A 199 1.23 -3.59 2.04
CA ALA A 199 1.31 -2.18 1.68
C ALA A 199 1.80 -1.98 0.22
N SER A 200 2.72 -2.83 -0.24
CA SER A 200 3.24 -2.77 -1.62
C SER A 200 2.19 -3.11 -2.69
N GLN A 201 1.18 -3.92 -2.35
CA GLN A 201 0.09 -4.32 -3.25
C GLN A 201 -1.05 -3.30 -3.23
N LEU A 202 -1.24 -2.62 -2.10
CA LEU A 202 -2.29 -1.62 -1.92
C LEU A 202 -2.08 -0.38 -2.80
N LEU A 203 -0.84 0.07 -2.96
CA LEU A 203 -0.51 1.29 -3.70
C LEU A 203 -1.03 1.32 -5.15
N PRO A 204 -0.83 0.28 -5.98
CA PRO A 204 -1.48 0.21 -7.28
C PRO A 204 -3.01 0.31 -7.21
N MET A 205 -3.63 -0.40 -6.26
CA MET A 205 -5.08 -0.45 -6.13
C MET A 205 -5.67 0.93 -5.84
N VAL A 206 -5.15 1.63 -4.83
CA VAL A 206 -5.63 2.97 -4.47
C VAL A 206 -5.36 3.99 -5.58
N THR A 207 -4.24 3.84 -6.29
CA THR A 207 -3.92 4.70 -7.42
C THR A 207 -4.94 4.52 -8.54
N TYR A 208 -5.17 3.28 -8.98
CA TYR A 208 -6.09 3.00 -10.08
C TYR A 208 -7.55 3.29 -9.73
N ALA A 209 -7.97 3.07 -8.48
CA ALA A 209 -9.33 3.38 -8.03
C ALA A 209 -9.69 4.87 -8.17
N SER A 210 -8.69 5.75 -8.18
CA SER A 210 -8.89 7.19 -8.29
C SER A 210 -8.91 7.72 -9.74
N LEU A 211 -8.77 6.85 -10.75
CA LEU A 211 -8.53 7.24 -12.14
C LEU A 211 -9.64 6.75 -13.09
N PRO A 212 -9.83 7.40 -14.26
CA PRO A 212 -10.74 6.92 -15.29
C PRO A 212 -10.36 5.51 -15.78
N ALA A 213 -11.36 4.63 -15.85
CA ALA A 213 -11.15 3.21 -16.14
C ALA A 213 -10.51 2.95 -17.52
N ASP A 214 -10.85 3.77 -18.52
CA ASP A 214 -10.28 3.71 -19.87
C ASP A 214 -8.77 4.04 -19.86
N LYS A 215 -8.36 5.04 -19.09
CA LYS A 215 -6.94 5.41 -18.94
C LYS A 215 -6.15 4.35 -18.17
N VAL A 216 -6.72 3.80 -17.10
CA VAL A 216 -6.12 2.68 -16.36
C VAL A 216 -5.94 1.47 -17.28
N SER A 217 -6.98 1.13 -18.05
CA SER A 217 -6.93 0.01 -19.00
C SER A 217 -5.86 0.23 -20.08
N ALA A 218 -5.79 1.42 -20.67
CA ALA A 218 -4.78 1.78 -21.65
C ALA A 218 -3.35 1.67 -21.09
N PHE A 219 -3.13 2.19 -19.87
CA PHE A 219 -1.86 2.08 -19.18
C PHE A 219 -1.46 0.63 -18.92
N GLN A 220 -2.36 -0.17 -18.33
CA GLN A 220 -2.10 -1.57 -18.02
C GLN A 220 -1.80 -2.39 -19.27
N SER A 221 -2.54 -2.16 -20.36
CA SER A 221 -2.29 -2.81 -21.64
C SER A 221 -0.92 -2.46 -22.20
N LEU A 222 -0.53 -1.18 -22.17
CA LEU A 222 0.78 -0.75 -22.65
C LEU A 222 1.92 -1.25 -21.76
N ALA A 223 1.74 -1.25 -20.44
CA ALA A 223 2.71 -1.76 -19.48
C ALA A 223 2.97 -3.27 -19.71
N SER A 224 1.90 -4.07 -19.82
CA SER A 224 2.01 -5.51 -20.12
C SER A 224 2.74 -5.74 -21.46
N LYS A 225 2.29 -5.10 -22.54
CA LYS A 225 2.95 -5.22 -23.86
C LYS A 225 4.43 -4.84 -23.82
N THR A 226 4.78 -3.82 -23.04
CA THR A 226 6.16 -3.33 -22.93
C THR A 226 7.05 -4.27 -22.13
N LEU A 227 6.55 -4.84 -21.04
CA LEU A 227 7.30 -5.72 -20.15
C LEU A 227 7.31 -7.19 -20.61
N GLU A 228 6.40 -7.58 -21.50
CA GLU A 228 6.41 -8.88 -22.18
C GLU A 228 7.34 -8.91 -23.40
N ASP A 229 7.59 -7.76 -24.03
CA ASP A 229 8.59 -7.59 -25.08
C ASP A 229 10.00 -7.70 -24.48
N MET A 230 10.72 -8.79 -24.79
CA MET A 230 12.01 -9.08 -24.19
C MET A 230 13.06 -7.97 -24.45
N PRO A 231 13.29 -7.52 -25.71
CA PRO A 231 14.19 -6.39 -25.97
C PRO A 231 13.86 -5.14 -25.14
N LYS A 232 12.59 -4.75 -25.06
CA LYS A 232 12.17 -3.59 -24.25
C LYS A 232 12.40 -3.85 -22.78
N ARG A 233 11.94 -4.98 -22.26
CA ARG A 233 12.13 -5.37 -20.85
C ARG A 233 13.61 -5.33 -20.44
N LEU A 234 14.53 -5.76 -21.30
CA LEU A 234 15.97 -5.67 -20.99
C LEU A 234 16.46 -4.24 -20.76
N VAL A 235 15.90 -3.27 -21.50
CA VAL A 235 16.17 -1.84 -21.25
C VAL A 235 15.69 -1.46 -19.85
N TYR A 236 14.48 -1.85 -19.45
CA TYR A 236 13.97 -1.59 -18.09
C TYR A 236 14.82 -2.29 -17.03
N CYS A 237 15.18 -3.56 -17.23
CA CYS A 237 16.05 -4.31 -16.32
C CYS A 237 17.38 -3.58 -16.07
N LYS A 238 18.08 -3.17 -17.14
CA LYS A 238 19.35 -2.45 -17.05
C LYS A 238 19.19 -1.12 -16.31
N GLU A 239 18.15 -0.37 -16.67
CA GLU A 239 17.94 0.99 -16.18
C GLU A 239 17.46 1.01 -14.73
N VAL A 240 16.56 0.10 -14.34
CA VAL A 240 16.17 -0.07 -12.94
C VAL A 240 17.35 -0.58 -12.13
N ALA A 241 18.10 -1.59 -12.59
CA ALA A 241 19.29 -2.07 -11.88
C ALA A 241 20.29 -0.94 -11.58
N ARG A 242 20.51 -0.02 -12.53
CA ARG A 242 21.39 1.15 -12.40
C ARG A 242 20.95 2.13 -11.30
N MET A 243 19.66 2.20 -10.96
CA MET A 243 19.17 3.07 -9.88
C MET A 243 19.72 2.67 -8.50
N GLY A 244 20.06 1.39 -8.32
CA GLY A 244 20.55 0.88 -7.05
C GLY A 244 19.47 0.70 -5.97
N PRO A 245 19.86 0.17 -4.80
CA PRO A 245 18.94 -0.02 -3.67
C PRO A 245 18.39 1.34 -3.20
N PRO A 246 17.14 1.35 -2.68
CA PRO A 246 16.57 2.50 -2.00
C PRO A 246 17.43 3.08 -0.86
N GLU A 247 17.49 4.40 -0.79
CA GLU A 247 18.10 5.16 0.31
C GLU A 247 17.08 5.60 1.37
N TYR A 248 15.78 5.42 1.11
CA TYR A 248 14.73 5.76 2.06
C TYR A 248 14.53 4.67 3.12
N PHE A 249 13.99 5.06 4.27
CA PHE A 249 13.42 4.14 5.27
C PHE A 249 11.99 3.74 4.86
N PRO A 250 11.61 2.44 4.83
CA PRO A 250 10.34 1.97 4.29
C PRO A 250 9.16 2.20 5.27
N GLY A 251 9.01 3.43 5.76
CA GLY A 251 7.99 3.81 6.73
C GLY A 251 6.59 3.50 6.23
N TYR A 252 6.34 3.67 4.92
CA TYR A 252 5.05 3.31 4.31
C TYR A 252 4.69 1.84 4.47
N MET A 253 5.67 0.94 4.54
CA MET A 253 5.42 -0.48 4.76
C MET A 253 5.30 -0.72 6.27
N VAL A 254 6.32 -0.32 7.04
CA VAL A 254 6.39 -0.54 8.50
C VAL A 254 5.13 -0.06 9.24
N GLN A 255 4.55 1.08 8.84
CA GLN A 255 3.36 1.65 9.48
C GLN A 255 2.06 0.89 9.18
N HIS A 256 2.03 0.06 8.13
CA HIS A 256 0.85 -0.73 7.74
C HIS A 256 0.93 -2.19 8.21
N GLY A 257 1.91 -2.53 9.05
CA GLY A 257 2.00 -3.82 9.71
C GLY A 257 1.06 -3.97 10.91
N LEU A 258 0.94 -5.20 11.39
CA LEU A 258 0.25 -5.55 12.64
C LEU A 258 1.16 -5.40 13.87
N GLY A 259 2.47 -5.22 13.69
CA GLY A 259 3.43 -4.91 14.76
C GLY A 259 2.96 -3.84 15.76
N PRO A 260 2.48 -2.65 15.32
CA PRO A 260 1.94 -1.63 16.22
C PRO A 260 0.78 -2.11 17.10
N PHE A 261 -0.02 -3.05 16.62
CA PHE A 261 -1.23 -3.54 17.29
C PHE A 261 -0.98 -4.76 18.17
N THR A 262 0.07 -5.53 17.86
CA THR A 262 0.43 -6.77 18.56
C THR A 262 1.50 -6.57 19.63
N GLY A 263 2.07 -5.36 19.75
CA GLY A 263 3.19 -5.08 20.65
C GLY A 263 4.51 -5.74 20.22
N ALA A 264 4.52 -6.43 19.07
CA ALA A 264 5.69 -7.07 18.50
C ALA A 264 6.61 -6.02 17.85
N HIS A 265 7.77 -5.83 18.48
CA HIS A 265 8.99 -5.17 18.00
C HIS A 265 8.87 -4.00 17.00
N MET A 266 8.52 -2.82 17.52
CA MET A 266 8.87 -1.53 16.89
C MET A 266 10.36 -1.18 16.99
N ALA A 267 11.10 -1.80 17.93
CA ALA A 267 12.48 -1.44 18.20
C ALA A 267 13.42 -1.76 17.02
N GLN A 268 13.08 -2.75 16.21
CA GLN A 268 13.89 -3.17 15.06
C GLN A 268 13.00 -3.57 13.87
N PRO A 269 12.46 -2.60 13.13
CA PRO A 269 11.51 -2.85 12.05
C PRO A 269 12.16 -3.45 10.79
N LEU A 270 13.50 -3.44 10.73
CA LEU A 270 14.28 -3.93 9.61
C LEU A 270 15.20 -5.08 10.01
N VAL A 271 15.40 -6.03 9.09
CA VAL A 271 16.35 -7.12 9.21
C VAL A 271 17.77 -6.55 9.41
N VAL A 272 18.52 -7.06 10.38
CA VAL A 272 19.94 -6.71 10.59
C VAL A 272 20.72 -7.98 10.95
N PRO A 273 21.86 -8.27 10.29
CA PRO A 273 22.43 -7.56 9.14
C PRO A 273 21.61 -7.75 7.85
N PHE A 274 21.65 -6.77 6.93
CA PHE A 274 20.93 -6.83 5.65
C PHE A 274 21.86 -6.53 4.47
N ASP A 275 22.01 -7.51 3.56
CA ASP A 275 22.75 -7.33 2.31
C ASP A 275 21.87 -6.64 1.27
N ALA A 276 21.91 -5.30 1.28
CA ALA A 276 21.15 -4.46 0.37
C ALA A 276 21.53 -4.69 -1.11
N LYS A 277 22.80 -5.00 -1.40
CA LYS A 277 23.25 -5.19 -2.79
C LYS A 277 22.67 -6.47 -3.37
N ALA A 278 22.77 -7.59 -2.64
CA ALA A 278 22.19 -8.85 -3.08
C ALA A 278 20.65 -8.81 -3.10
N ALA A 279 20.03 -8.16 -2.11
CA ALA A 279 18.58 -7.99 -2.08
C ALA A 279 18.05 -7.15 -3.25
N TRP A 280 18.77 -6.11 -3.64
CA TRP A 280 18.42 -5.30 -4.81
C TRP A 280 18.48 -6.10 -6.11
N ALA A 281 19.57 -6.83 -6.32
CA ALA A 281 19.71 -7.71 -7.49
C ALA A 281 18.56 -8.73 -7.58
N ARG A 282 18.20 -9.35 -6.44
CA ARG A 282 17.04 -10.25 -6.36
C ARG A 282 15.72 -9.56 -6.65
N ALA A 283 15.49 -8.37 -6.07
CA ALA A 283 14.25 -7.62 -6.23
C ALA A 283 13.99 -7.27 -7.71
N VAL A 284 15.00 -6.71 -8.39
CA VAL A 284 14.91 -6.38 -9.82
C VAL A 284 14.69 -7.63 -10.65
N LYS A 285 15.47 -8.69 -10.39
CA LYS A 285 15.36 -9.96 -11.13
C LYS A 285 13.98 -10.60 -10.99
N GLN A 286 13.47 -10.71 -9.77
CA GLN A 286 12.21 -11.41 -9.48
C GLN A 286 11.00 -10.58 -9.90
N TYR A 287 11.03 -9.26 -9.69
CA TYR A 287 9.89 -8.41 -10.02
C TYR A 287 9.75 -8.21 -11.52
N LEU A 288 10.85 -7.90 -12.22
CA LEU A 288 10.82 -7.64 -13.66
C LEU A 288 11.07 -8.88 -14.51
N LEU A 289 11.41 -10.04 -13.93
CA LEU A 289 11.78 -11.25 -14.67
C LEU A 289 13.01 -11.03 -15.58
N CYS A 290 14.03 -10.34 -15.05
CA CYS A 290 15.30 -10.13 -15.75
C CYS A 290 16.12 -11.43 -15.85
N PRO A 291 16.88 -11.65 -16.94
CA PRO A 291 17.76 -12.81 -17.06
C PRO A 291 18.84 -12.84 -15.96
#